data_AF-A0A965H2M0-F1
#
_entry.id   AF-A0A965H2M0-F1
#
_cell.length_a   1.000
_cell.length_b   1.000
_cell.length_c   1.000
_cell.angle_alpha   90.00
_cell.angle_beta   90.00
_cell.angle_gamma   90.00
#
_symmetry.space_group_name_H-M   'P 1'
#
loop_
_entity.id
_entity.type
_entity.pdbx_description
1 polymer ?
#
loop_
_entity_poly.entity_id
_entity_poly.type
_entity_poly.pdbx_seq_one_letter_code
_entity_poly.pdbx_strand_id
1 'polypeptide(L)'
;RAWLAHVGAGRPEGPICLVTAHSGDGGAIHCPSASSARTADSALVLYEGEVRLLPIHSAQAAPCAFELDLALEWSPSVWSAAPAIVQIPNIKLLQALSLSAQMAGALRAVFERTLVWANEREQFGRPIGKFQAIQHQLAVLAEEAFAAQIAVQIACLPAATSLGASGHNASGPEADTHSRLAVDGMRIAIAKARTSEAALQGAQIAHAIHGAIGFTREFDLQLFTRRLHAWRQAAGSESAWHKIVGESLLAPPGKPLSLDFIRAATDPLAP
;
A
#
# COMPACT_ATOMS: atom_id res chain seq x y z
N ARG A 1 -1.31 -4.34 -16.08
CA ARG A 1 -1.44 -5.13 -17.34
C ARG A 1 -2.58 -4.65 -18.23
N ALA A 2 -3.83 -4.56 -17.74
CA ALA A 2 -4.94 -4.03 -18.53
C ALA A 2 -4.64 -2.64 -19.12
N TRP A 3 -4.08 -1.72 -18.33
CA TRP A 3 -3.61 -0.42 -18.85
C TRP A 3 -2.54 -0.54 -19.93
N LEU A 4 -1.50 -1.36 -19.71
CA LEU A 4 -0.42 -1.54 -20.69
C LEU A 4 -0.94 -2.04 -22.05
N ALA A 5 -1.91 -2.95 -22.03
CA ALA A 5 -2.59 -3.41 -23.24
C ALA A 5 -3.43 -2.29 -23.89
N HIS A 6 -4.13 -1.50 -23.08
CA HIS A 6 -4.96 -0.38 -23.58
C HIS A 6 -4.12 0.71 -24.27
N VAL A 7 -2.95 1.02 -23.73
CA VAL A 7 -2.04 2.04 -24.30
C VAL A 7 -1.08 1.46 -25.36
N GLY A 8 -1.26 0.20 -25.76
CA GLY A 8 -0.45 -0.44 -26.80
C GLY A 8 1.01 -0.72 -26.43
N ALA A 9 1.38 -0.64 -25.15
CA ALA A 9 2.78 -0.73 -24.69
C ALA A 9 3.29 -2.18 -24.48
N GLY A 10 2.66 -3.16 -25.13
CA GLY A 10 2.94 -4.58 -24.91
C GLY A 10 2.46 -5.10 -23.55
N ARG A 11 2.31 -6.42 -23.42
CA ARG A 11 1.83 -7.06 -22.19
C ARG A 11 2.90 -8.03 -21.67
N PRO A 12 3.72 -7.62 -20.70
CA PRO A 12 4.64 -8.55 -20.04
C PRO A 12 3.86 -9.71 -19.41
N GLU A 13 4.31 -10.94 -19.65
CA GLU A 13 3.70 -12.16 -19.08
C GLU A 13 4.01 -12.32 -17.59
N GLY A 14 5.19 -11.84 -17.17
CA GLY A 14 5.70 -11.93 -15.81
C GLY A 14 5.28 -10.83 -14.84
N PRO A 15 5.63 -10.96 -13.55
CA PRO A 15 5.32 -9.96 -12.55
C PRO A 15 5.98 -8.61 -12.87
N ILE A 16 5.28 -7.54 -12.54
CA ILE A 16 5.71 -6.16 -12.79
C ILE A 16 5.82 -5.47 -11.44
N CYS A 17 7.01 -5.00 -11.08
CA CYS A 17 7.17 -4.16 -9.89
C CYS A 17 6.94 -2.68 -10.25
N LEU A 18 6.49 -1.89 -9.27
CA LEU A 18 6.25 -0.45 -9.41
C LEU A 18 7.32 0.29 -8.61
N VAL A 19 8.07 1.16 -9.28
CA VAL A 19 9.21 1.84 -8.65
C VAL A 19 9.28 3.32 -9.02
N THR A 20 9.78 4.11 -8.08
CA THR A 20 10.19 5.50 -8.32
C THR A 20 11.71 5.53 -8.29
N ALA A 21 12.31 6.11 -9.32
CA ALA A 21 13.75 6.27 -9.43
C ALA A 21 14.16 7.73 -9.22
N HIS A 22 15.45 7.93 -8.97
CA HIS A 22 16.12 9.22 -8.88
C HIS A 22 17.42 9.19 -9.68
N SER A 23 18.00 10.37 -9.88
CA SER A 23 19.22 10.52 -10.66
C SER A 23 20.40 10.00 -9.83
N GLY A 24 21.13 9.03 -10.38
CA GLY A 24 22.34 8.45 -9.81
C GLY A 24 23.60 9.00 -10.46
N ASP A 25 24.75 8.45 -10.08
CA ASP A 25 26.05 8.84 -10.61
C ASP A 25 26.10 8.65 -12.14
N GLY A 26 26.70 9.61 -12.85
CA GLY A 26 26.80 9.55 -14.31
C GLY A 26 25.44 9.59 -15.05
N GLY A 27 24.37 10.04 -14.38
CA GLY A 27 23.02 10.12 -14.94
C GLY A 27 22.25 8.79 -14.94
N ALA A 28 22.76 7.78 -14.22
CA ALA A 28 22.08 6.51 -14.08
C ALA A 28 20.69 6.67 -13.44
N ILE A 29 19.76 5.80 -13.82
CA ILE A 29 18.42 5.76 -13.25
C ILE A 29 18.45 4.80 -12.06
N HIS A 30 18.56 5.36 -10.86
CA HIS A 30 18.77 4.60 -9.65
C HIS A 30 17.48 4.45 -8.84
N CYS A 31 17.15 3.22 -8.48
CA CYS A 31 16.07 2.86 -7.57
C CYS A 31 16.67 2.16 -6.34
N PRO A 32 16.64 2.79 -5.16
CA PRO A 32 17.37 2.31 -3.99
C PRO A 32 16.67 1.12 -3.33
N SER A 33 15.36 0.95 -3.58
CA SER A 33 14.57 -0.16 -3.05
C SER A 33 13.35 -0.40 -3.93
N ALA A 34 13.43 -1.46 -4.72
CA ALA A 34 12.35 -1.97 -5.54
C ALA A 34 11.73 -3.19 -4.85
N SER A 35 10.53 -3.02 -4.28
CA SER A 35 9.89 -4.09 -3.51
C SER A 35 9.51 -5.27 -4.40
N SER A 36 9.87 -6.48 -3.95
CA SER A 36 9.65 -7.74 -4.67
C SER A 36 10.27 -7.80 -6.08
N ALA A 37 11.26 -6.95 -6.37
CA ALA A 37 11.90 -6.91 -7.68
C ALA A 37 12.67 -8.18 -8.04
N ARG A 38 13.12 -8.98 -7.05
CA ARG A 38 13.82 -10.25 -7.32
C ARG A 38 12.94 -11.26 -8.07
N THR A 39 11.63 -11.18 -7.91
CA THR A 39 10.67 -12.07 -8.57
C THR A 39 9.95 -11.40 -9.74
N ALA A 40 10.32 -10.15 -10.08
CA ALA A 40 9.74 -9.42 -11.19
C ALA A 40 10.57 -9.60 -12.45
N ASP A 41 9.88 -9.67 -13.59
CA ASP A 41 10.53 -9.72 -14.91
C ASP A 41 10.71 -8.30 -15.48
N SER A 42 9.85 -7.37 -15.05
CA SER A 42 9.86 -5.98 -15.50
C SER A 42 9.50 -5.01 -14.38
N ALA A 43 9.91 -3.76 -14.54
CA ALA A 43 9.61 -2.64 -13.67
C ALA A 43 8.89 -1.55 -14.46
N LEU A 44 7.80 -1.01 -13.91
CA LEU A 44 7.30 0.30 -14.30
C LEU A 44 8.02 1.33 -13.44
N VAL A 45 8.86 2.13 -14.08
CA VAL A 45 9.77 3.07 -13.43
C VAL A 45 9.29 4.49 -13.69
N LEU A 46 9.00 5.22 -12.62
CA LEU A 46 8.79 6.67 -12.67
C LEU A 46 10.10 7.40 -12.40
N TYR A 47 10.52 8.23 -13.35
CA TYR A 47 11.69 9.09 -13.24
C TYR A 47 11.37 10.43 -13.92
N GLU A 48 11.57 11.54 -13.19
CA GLU A 48 11.34 12.91 -13.70
C GLU A 48 9.96 13.15 -14.35
N GLY A 49 8.92 12.45 -13.88
CA GLY A 49 7.56 12.58 -14.41
C GLY A 49 7.24 11.67 -15.59
N GLU A 50 8.25 11.01 -16.18
CA GLU A 50 8.06 9.99 -17.20
C GLU A 50 7.93 8.60 -16.57
N VAL A 51 7.05 7.77 -17.14
CA VAL A 51 6.92 6.36 -16.78
C VAL A 51 7.40 5.51 -17.95
N ARG A 52 8.34 4.61 -17.68
CA ARG A 52 8.84 3.65 -18.69
C ARG A 52 8.77 2.23 -18.17
N LEU A 53 8.61 1.28 -19.08
CA LEU A 53 8.63 -0.15 -18.76
C LEU A 53 10.01 -0.72 -19.08
N LEU A 54 10.76 -1.09 -18.03
CA LEU A 54 12.12 -1.60 -18.15
C LEU A 54 12.19 -3.08 -17.75
N PRO A 55 12.98 -3.92 -18.45
CA PRO A 55 13.26 -5.26 -17.98
C PRO A 55 14.16 -5.25 -16.73
N ILE A 56 13.89 -6.14 -15.77
CA ILE A 56 14.73 -6.26 -14.56
C ILE A 56 16.14 -6.77 -14.91
N HIS A 57 16.25 -7.69 -15.86
CA HIS A 57 17.54 -8.28 -16.25
C HIS A 57 18.51 -7.28 -16.92
N SER A 58 18.02 -6.13 -17.38
CA SER A 58 18.87 -5.06 -17.94
C SER A 58 19.36 -4.07 -16.87
N ALA A 59 18.97 -4.25 -15.61
CA ALA A 59 19.45 -3.47 -14.49
C ALA A 59 20.71 -4.09 -13.89
N GLN A 60 21.60 -3.26 -13.35
CA GLN A 60 22.51 -3.72 -12.31
C GLN A 60 21.71 -3.84 -11.02
N ALA A 61 21.73 -5.04 -10.41
CA ALA A 61 20.95 -5.33 -9.22
C ALA A 61 21.87 -5.56 -8.02
N ALA A 62 21.57 -4.89 -6.92
CA ALA A 62 22.24 -5.10 -5.64
C ALA A 62 21.23 -5.58 -4.57
N PRO A 63 21.64 -6.45 -3.64
CA PRO A 63 20.76 -6.94 -2.58
C PRO A 63 20.37 -5.82 -1.60
N CYS A 64 19.12 -5.87 -1.13
CA CYS A 64 18.62 -5.03 -0.05
C CYS A 64 18.49 -5.81 1.27
N ALA A 65 18.08 -5.12 2.34
CA ALA A 65 17.83 -5.73 3.66
C ALA A 65 16.71 -6.79 3.67
N PHE A 66 15.87 -6.80 2.63
CA PHE A 66 14.80 -7.79 2.47
C PHE A 66 15.06 -8.63 1.23
N GLU A 67 14.98 -9.95 1.38
CA GLU A 67 15.42 -10.90 0.35
C GLU A 67 14.76 -10.74 -1.02
N LEU A 68 13.48 -10.34 -1.06
CA LEU A 68 12.77 -10.17 -2.34
C LEU A 68 12.98 -8.80 -2.98
N ASP A 69 13.58 -7.86 -2.25
CA ASP A 69 13.77 -6.49 -2.71
C ASP A 69 15.17 -6.34 -3.32
N LEU A 70 15.29 -5.47 -4.32
CA LEU A 70 16.55 -5.16 -4.99
C LEU A 70 16.73 -3.65 -5.07
N ALA A 71 17.97 -3.18 -4.95
CA ALA A 71 18.36 -1.90 -5.48
C ALA A 71 18.67 -2.10 -6.96
N LEU A 72 18.12 -1.26 -7.82
CA LEU A 72 18.20 -1.40 -9.27
C LEU A 72 18.78 -0.14 -9.87
N GLU A 73 19.71 -0.31 -10.80
CA GLU A 73 20.29 0.79 -11.55
C GLU A 73 20.26 0.48 -13.04
N TRP A 74 19.72 1.41 -13.82
CA TRP A 74 19.75 1.35 -15.28
C TRP A 74 20.61 2.48 -15.85
N SER A 75 21.32 2.20 -16.93
CA SER A 75 22.07 3.23 -17.66
C SER A 75 21.12 4.18 -18.42
N PRO A 76 21.57 5.42 -18.73
CA PRO A 76 20.79 6.38 -19.53
C PRO A 76 20.35 5.84 -20.90
N SER A 77 21.17 4.99 -21.52
CA SER A 77 20.87 4.39 -22.82
C SER A 77 19.73 3.37 -22.73
N VAL A 78 19.72 2.52 -21.69
CA VAL A 78 18.61 1.57 -21.45
C VAL A 78 17.32 2.32 -21.15
N TRP A 79 17.40 3.37 -20.32
CA TRP A 79 16.25 4.25 -20.08
C TRP A 79 15.69 4.85 -21.36
N SER A 80 16.56 5.47 -22.18
CA SER A 80 16.18 6.15 -23.42
C SER A 80 15.55 5.21 -24.45
N ALA A 81 16.01 3.95 -24.52
CA ALA A 81 15.49 2.94 -25.44
C ALA A 81 14.18 2.29 -24.97
N ALA A 82 13.86 2.35 -23.67
CA ALA A 82 12.67 1.72 -23.12
C ALA A 82 11.38 2.44 -23.54
N PRO A 83 10.27 1.70 -23.77
CA PRO A 83 9.01 2.29 -24.19
C PRO A 83 8.43 3.21 -23.09
N ALA A 84 8.13 4.44 -23.48
CA ALA A 84 7.40 5.39 -22.66
C ALA A 84 5.93 5.00 -22.57
N ILE A 85 5.40 4.97 -21.35
CA ILE A 85 4.01 4.62 -21.06
C ILE A 85 3.26 5.91 -20.80
N VAL A 86 2.51 6.36 -21.82
CA VAL A 86 1.62 7.51 -21.69
C VAL A 86 0.28 7.09 -21.09
N GLN A 87 -0.45 8.05 -20.48
CA GLN A 87 -1.81 7.85 -19.97
C GLN A 87 -1.97 6.75 -18.90
N ILE A 88 -0.90 6.42 -18.18
CA ILE A 88 -1.00 5.55 -17.00
C ILE A 88 -1.55 6.32 -15.80
N PRO A 89 -2.41 5.72 -14.95
CA PRO A 89 -2.74 6.34 -13.66
C PRO A 89 -1.49 6.62 -12.86
N ASN A 90 -1.56 7.61 -11.97
CA ASN A 90 -0.43 8.01 -11.15
C ASN A 90 0.21 6.78 -10.48
N ILE A 91 1.43 6.43 -10.90
CA ILE A 91 2.08 5.20 -10.47
C ILE A 91 2.29 5.18 -8.95
N LYS A 92 2.41 6.35 -8.30
CA LYS A 92 2.53 6.43 -6.84
C LYS A 92 1.26 5.97 -6.17
N LEU A 93 0.08 6.26 -6.74
CA LEU A 93 -1.20 5.72 -6.26
C LEU A 93 -1.27 4.20 -6.46
N LEU A 94 -0.82 3.69 -7.61
CA LEU A 94 -0.80 2.24 -7.87
C LEU A 94 0.16 1.51 -6.94
N GLN A 95 1.33 2.10 -6.69
CA GLN A 95 2.31 1.58 -5.74
C GLN A 95 1.74 1.58 -4.32
N ALA A 96 1.12 2.68 -3.89
CA ALA A 96 0.45 2.79 -2.60
C ALA A 96 -0.64 1.73 -2.46
N LEU A 97 -1.54 1.58 -3.43
CA LEU A 97 -2.61 0.58 -3.41
C LEU A 97 -2.07 -0.85 -3.30
N SER A 98 -1.05 -1.19 -4.10
CA SER A 98 -0.43 -2.52 -4.07
C SER A 98 0.21 -2.82 -2.71
N LEU A 99 0.94 -1.86 -2.14
CA LEU A 99 1.54 -2.02 -0.82
C LEU A 99 0.49 -2.08 0.28
N SER A 100 -0.57 -1.26 0.23
CA SER A 100 -1.68 -1.33 1.19
C SER A 100 -2.32 -2.71 1.19
N ALA A 101 -2.52 -3.32 0.03
CA ALA A 101 -3.05 -4.68 -0.06
C ALA A 101 -2.12 -5.73 0.56
N GLN A 102 -0.82 -5.62 0.33
CA GLN A 102 0.18 -6.49 0.97
C GLN A 102 0.20 -6.30 2.49
N MET A 103 0.12 -5.06 2.96
CA MET A 103 0.09 -4.72 4.39
C MET A 103 -1.18 -5.23 5.06
N ALA A 104 -2.35 -5.09 4.45
CA ALA A 104 -3.60 -5.65 4.97
C ALA A 104 -3.55 -7.19 5.08
N GLY A 105 -2.98 -7.86 4.07
CA GLY A 105 -2.75 -9.31 4.11
C GLY A 105 -1.79 -9.71 5.23
N ALA A 106 -0.67 -9.00 5.37
CA ALA A 106 0.31 -9.25 6.42
C ALA A 106 -0.26 -9.00 7.82
N LEU A 107 -1.06 -7.94 8.01
CA LEU A 107 -1.75 -7.66 9.27
C LEU A 107 -2.72 -8.78 9.66
N ARG A 108 -3.51 -9.28 8.69
CA ARG A 108 -4.37 -10.45 8.93
C ARG A 108 -3.55 -11.67 9.35
N ALA A 109 -2.46 -11.93 8.64
CA ALA A 109 -1.59 -13.07 8.91
C ALA A 109 -0.88 -12.96 10.27
N VAL A 110 -0.58 -11.74 10.73
CA VAL A 110 -0.08 -11.44 12.08
C VAL A 110 -1.15 -11.70 13.12
N PHE A 111 -2.38 -11.20 12.91
CA PHE A 111 -3.51 -11.42 13.80
C PHE A 111 -3.81 -12.91 14.00
N GLU A 112 -3.96 -13.66 12.91
CA GLU A 112 -4.29 -15.10 12.95
C GLU A 112 -3.23 -15.90 13.71
N ARG A 113 -1.95 -15.66 13.43
CA ARG A 113 -0.84 -16.31 14.16
C ARG A 113 -0.84 -15.94 15.64
N THR A 114 -1.09 -14.67 15.97
CA THR A 114 -1.16 -14.19 17.35
C THR A 114 -2.31 -14.82 18.12
N LEU A 115 -3.46 -14.99 17.46
CA LEU A 115 -4.62 -15.65 18.05
C LEU A 115 -4.34 -17.13 18.33
N VAL A 116 -3.71 -17.84 17.39
CA VAL A 116 -3.30 -19.24 17.58
C VAL A 116 -2.30 -19.33 18.75
N TRP A 117 -1.23 -18.54 18.71
CA TRP A 117 -0.22 -18.53 19.77
C TRP A 117 -0.83 -18.26 21.15
N ALA A 118 -1.75 -17.30 21.26
CA ALA A 118 -2.39 -16.98 22.52
C ALA A 118 -3.24 -18.14 23.09
N ASN A 119 -3.78 -19.00 22.24
CA ASN A 119 -4.56 -20.15 22.68
C ASN A 119 -3.72 -21.41 22.95
N GLU A 120 -2.52 -21.51 22.37
CA GLU A 120 -1.60 -22.64 22.58
C GLU A 120 -0.65 -22.41 23.74
N ARG A 121 -0.20 -21.17 23.95
CA ARG A 121 0.77 -20.84 24.99
C ARG A 121 0.09 -20.87 26.37
N GLU A 122 0.52 -21.79 27.23
CA GLU A 122 0.06 -21.85 28.62
C GLU A 122 1.02 -21.14 29.58
N GLN A 123 0.47 -20.30 30.45
CA GLN A 123 1.16 -19.74 31.62
C GLN A 123 0.17 -19.60 32.78
N PHE A 124 0.68 -19.76 34.01
CA PHE A 124 -0.16 -19.75 35.21
C PHE A 124 -1.33 -20.75 35.13
N GLY A 125 -1.05 -21.93 34.56
CA GLY A 125 -1.98 -23.07 34.52
C GLY A 125 -3.11 -22.98 33.50
N ARG A 126 -3.06 -22.05 32.53
CA ARG A 126 -4.04 -21.95 31.43
C ARG A 126 -3.48 -21.23 30.19
N PRO A 127 -4.15 -21.32 29.03
CA PRO A 127 -3.80 -20.54 27.85
C PRO A 127 -3.79 -19.03 28.12
N ILE A 128 -2.80 -18.31 27.57
CA ILE A 128 -2.65 -16.87 27.80
C ILE A 128 -3.82 -16.05 27.23
N GLY A 129 -4.51 -16.55 26.20
CA GLY A 129 -5.73 -15.97 25.64
C GLY A 129 -6.93 -15.96 26.62
N LYS A 130 -6.82 -16.59 27.79
CA LYS A 130 -7.83 -16.51 28.86
C LYS A 130 -7.62 -15.33 29.82
N PHE A 131 -6.51 -14.59 29.71
CA PHE A 131 -6.29 -13.37 30.49
C PHE A 131 -6.93 -12.17 29.78
N GLN A 132 -7.72 -11.37 30.51
CA GLN A 132 -8.48 -10.24 29.95
C GLN A 132 -7.59 -9.19 29.27
N ALA A 133 -6.38 -8.94 29.79
CA ALA A 133 -5.41 -8.06 29.16
C ALA A 133 -5.01 -8.53 27.75
N ILE A 134 -4.79 -9.84 27.57
CA ILE A 134 -4.46 -10.44 26.27
C ILE A 134 -5.68 -10.41 25.35
N GLN A 135 -6.89 -10.67 25.87
CA GLN A 135 -8.13 -10.58 25.10
C GLN A 135 -8.36 -9.17 24.55
N HIS A 136 -8.11 -8.14 25.37
CA HIS A 136 -8.22 -6.76 24.94
C HIS A 136 -7.21 -6.44 23.84
N GLN A 137 -5.95 -6.84 24.00
CA GLN A 137 -4.93 -6.67 22.98
C GLN A 137 -5.28 -7.40 21.67
N LEU A 138 -5.79 -8.63 21.75
CA LEU A 138 -6.26 -9.39 20.58
C LEU A 138 -7.44 -8.71 19.89
N ALA A 139 -8.37 -8.12 20.64
CA ALA A 139 -9.50 -7.38 20.08
C ALA A 139 -9.02 -6.14 19.30
N VAL A 140 -8.08 -5.38 19.87
CA VAL A 140 -7.48 -4.21 19.19
C VAL A 140 -6.71 -4.65 17.93
N LEU A 141 -5.93 -5.72 18.00
CA LEU A 141 -5.22 -6.25 16.83
C LEU A 141 -6.19 -6.73 15.73
N ALA A 142 -7.30 -7.35 16.11
CA ALA A 142 -8.35 -7.77 15.18
C ALA A 142 -9.00 -6.55 14.49
N GLU A 143 -9.32 -5.52 15.25
CA GLU A 143 -9.88 -4.26 14.75
C GLU A 143 -8.95 -3.62 13.72
N GLU A 144 -7.66 -3.48 14.06
CA GLU A 144 -6.64 -2.92 13.17
C GLU A 144 -6.52 -3.70 11.86
N ALA A 145 -6.46 -5.04 11.95
CA ALA A 145 -6.36 -5.90 10.78
C ALA A 145 -7.63 -5.82 9.91
N PHE A 146 -8.81 -5.70 10.51
CA PHE A 146 -10.07 -5.63 9.78
C PHE A 146 -10.28 -4.25 9.14
N ALA A 147 -10.04 -3.17 9.88
CA ALA A 147 -10.11 -1.80 9.37
C ALA A 147 -9.16 -1.60 8.16
N ALA A 148 -7.93 -2.11 8.26
CA ALA A 148 -6.97 -2.11 7.16
C ALA A 148 -7.49 -2.88 5.93
N GLN A 149 -8.08 -4.06 6.12
CA GLN A 149 -8.65 -4.84 5.03
C GLN A 149 -9.82 -4.11 4.34
N ILE A 150 -10.76 -3.58 5.12
CA ILE A 150 -11.92 -2.87 4.58
C ILE A 150 -11.49 -1.62 3.81
N ALA A 151 -10.56 -0.82 4.35
CA ALA A 151 -10.05 0.37 3.67
C ALA A 151 -9.44 0.03 2.30
N VAL A 152 -8.64 -1.06 2.22
CA VAL A 152 -8.07 -1.54 0.95
C VAL A 152 -9.15 -2.05 0.00
N GLN A 153 -10.11 -2.83 0.48
CA GLN A 153 -11.20 -3.34 -0.35
C GLN A 153 -11.99 -2.19 -0.99
N ILE A 154 -12.31 -1.15 -0.20
CA ILE A 154 -12.96 0.06 -0.70
C ILE A 154 -12.09 0.78 -1.73
N ALA A 155 -10.77 0.87 -1.52
CA ALA A 155 -9.84 1.49 -2.47
C ALA A 155 -9.70 0.72 -3.79
N CYS A 156 -9.97 -0.58 -3.79
CA CYS A 156 -10.01 -1.41 -4.99
C CYS A 156 -11.33 -1.31 -5.77
N LEU A 157 -12.37 -0.71 -5.21
CA LEU A 157 -13.63 -0.51 -5.92
C LEU A 157 -13.46 0.50 -7.07
N PRO A 158 -14.17 0.33 -8.20
CA PRO A 158 -14.11 1.29 -9.32
C PRO A 158 -14.47 2.71 -8.86
N ALA A 159 -13.79 3.73 -9.38
CA ALA A 159 -14.03 5.12 -8.99
C ALA A 159 -15.49 5.58 -9.18
N ALA A 160 -16.22 4.99 -10.15
CA ALA A 160 -17.64 5.24 -10.38
C ALA A 160 -18.56 4.83 -9.21
N THR A 161 -18.06 4.06 -8.25
CA THR A 161 -18.77 3.67 -7.02
C THR A 161 -18.45 4.58 -5.83
N SER A 162 -17.79 5.73 -6.05
CA SER A 162 -17.45 6.68 -4.99
C SER A 162 -18.70 7.20 -4.29
N LEU A 163 -18.72 7.12 -2.96
CA LEU A 163 -19.79 7.65 -2.11
C LEU A 163 -19.80 9.18 -2.30
N GLY A 164 -20.72 9.67 -3.12
CA GLY A 164 -20.82 11.09 -3.49
C GLY A 164 -20.79 11.38 -4.99
N ALA A 165 -20.49 10.39 -5.85
CA ALA A 165 -20.69 10.51 -7.29
C ALA A 165 -22.15 10.19 -7.69
N SER A 166 -23.12 10.79 -7.00
CA SER A 166 -24.51 10.88 -7.45
C SER A 166 -24.64 12.02 -8.49
N GLY A 167 -23.83 11.95 -9.55
CA GLY A 167 -24.02 12.70 -10.78
C GLY A 167 -24.64 11.78 -11.83
N HIS A 168 -25.89 12.04 -12.18
CA HIS A 168 -26.83 11.18 -12.91
C HIS A 168 -26.47 10.76 -14.36
N ASN A 169 -25.22 10.74 -14.82
CA ASN A 169 -24.95 10.54 -16.26
C ASN A 169 -23.80 9.57 -16.54
N ALA A 170 -24.03 8.25 -16.43
CA ALA A 170 -23.12 7.25 -17.04
C ALA A 170 -23.83 5.93 -17.40
N SER A 171 -25.12 5.98 -17.71
CA SER A 171 -25.90 4.81 -18.16
C SER A 171 -25.85 4.71 -19.69
N GLY A 172 -24.67 4.40 -20.23
CA GLY A 172 -24.48 4.03 -21.64
C GLY A 172 -23.64 2.74 -21.74
N PRO A 173 -23.89 1.85 -22.71
CA PRO A 173 -23.15 0.59 -22.86
C PRO A 173 -21.69 0.78 -23.30
N GLU A 174 -21.28 2.01 -23.59
CA GLU A 174 -19.91 2.43 -23.92
C GLU A 174 -19.34 3.35 -22.82
N ALA A 175 -19.44 2.97 -21.55
CA ALA A 175 -18.60 3.61 -20.54
C ALA A 175 -17.13 3.34 -20.90
N ASP A 176 -16.44 4.39 -21.35
CA ASP A 176 -15.04 4.39 -21.79
C ASP A 176 -14.20 3.41 -20.95
N THR A 177 -13.42 2.55 -21.59
CA THR A 177 -12.51 1.61 -20.88
C THR A 177 -11.62 2.35 -19.87
N HIS A 178 -11.32 3.62 -20.12
CA HIS A 178 -10.67 4.55 -19.20
C HIS A 178 -11.41 4.73 -17.86
N SER A 179 -12.74 4.83 -17.85
CA SER A 179 -13.58 4.95 -16.64
C SER A 179 -13.58 3.67 -15.80
N ARG A 180 -13.58 2.50 -16.46
CA ARG A 180 -13.54 1.19 -15.78
C ARG A 180 -12.20 0.89 -15.11
N LEU A 181 -11.14 1.51 -15.60
CA LEU A 181 -9.80 1.41 -15.04
C LEU A 181 -9.42 2.67 -14.23
N ALA A 182 -10.36 3.56 -13.93
CA ALA A 182 -10.08 4.71 -13.09
C ALA A 182 -9.95 4.30 -11.63
N VAL A 183 -8.88 4.78 -10.98
CA VAL A 183 -8.65 4.57 -9.55
C VAL A 183 -9.03 5.83 -8.77
N ASP A 184 -9.59 5.64 -7.57
CA ASP A 184 -9.94 6.73 -6.68
C ASP A 184 -8.75 7.07 -5.77
N GLY A 185 -8.07 8.18 -6.06
CA GLY A 185 -6.90 8.62 -5.30
C GLY A 185 -7.19 8.90 -3.82
N MET A 186 -8.39 9.36 -3.49
CA MET A 186 -8.79 9.63 -2.11
C MET A 186 -8.92 8.33 -1.31
N ARG A 187 -9.61 7.33 -1.89
CA ARG A 187 -9.73 6.00 -1.26
C ARG A 187 -8.38 5.32 -1.10
N ILE A 188 -7.51 5.43 -2.10
CA ILE A 188 -6.13 4.88 -2.03
C ILE A 188 -5.33 5.56 -0.92
N ALA A 189 -5.44 6.89 -0.80
CA ALA A 189 -4.76 7.64 0.26
C ALA A 189 -5.23 7.20 1.65
N ILE A 190 -6.55 7.05 1.85
CA ILE A 190 -7.13 6.53 3.10
C ILE A 190 -6.63 5.12 3.39
N ALA A 191 -6.64 4.22 2.40
CA ALA A 191 -6.17 2.85 2.56
C ALA A 191 -4.68 2.79 2.94
N LYS A 192 -3.83 3.57 2.26
CA LYS A 192 -2.39 3.62 2.59
C LYS A 192 -2.14 4.21 3.97
N ALA A 193 -2.85 5.26 4.35
CA ALA A 193 -2.77 5.82 5.70
C ALA A 193 -3.18 4.80 6.77
N ARG A 194 -4.39 4.20 6.65
CA ARG A 194 -4.92 3.25 7.63
C ARG A 194 -4.06 1.99 7.78
N THR A 195 -3.60 1.42 6.67
CA THR A 195 -2.69 0.25 6.70
C THR A 195 -1.34 0.61 7.31
N SER A 196 -0.79 1.79 7.03
CA SER A 196 0.43 2.30 7.66
C SER A 196 0.30 2.47 9.17
N GLU A 197 -0.79 3.05 9.67
CA GLU A 197 -1.04 3.18 11.10
C GLU A 197 -1.18 1.81 11.78
N ALA A 198 -2.02 0.95 11.20
CA ALA A 198 -2.27 -0.41 11.68
C ALA A 198 -0.99 -1.25 11.75
N ALA A 199 -0.08 -1.09 10.80
CA ALA A 199 1.20 -1.81 10.76
C ALA A 199 2.02 -1.66 12.05
N LEU A 200 2.09 -0.44 12.60
CA LEU A 200 2.88 -0.18 13.81
C LEU A 200 2.21 -0.78 15.04
N GLN A 201 0.92 -0.48 15.25
CA GLN A 201 0.15 -0.95 16.40
C GLN A 201 -0.01 -2.47 16.40
N GLY A 202 -0.30 -3.04 15.23
CA GLY A 202 -0.46 -4.48 15.07
C GLY A 202 0.83 -5.25 15.34
N ALA A 203 1.98 -4.76 14.85
CA ALA A 203 3.28 -5.35 15.14
C ALA A 203 3.62 -5.27 16.64
N GLN A 204 3.39 -4.12 17.28
CA GLN A 204 3.65 -3.93 18.71
C GLN A 204 2.84 -4.91 19.58
N ILE A 205 1.53 -5.01 19.32
CA ILE A 205 0.65 -5.92 20.06
C ILE A 205 1.08 -7.38 19.85
N ALA A 206 1.33 -7.77 18.60
CA ALA A 206 1.71 -9.14 18.29
C ALA A 206 3.02 -9.53 18.99
N HIS A 207 4.05 -8.68 18.95
CA HIS A 207 5.31 -8.94 19.65
C HIS A 207 5.16 -8.95 21.16
N ALA A 208 4.31 -8.11 21.74
CA ALA A 208 4.03 -8.13 23.16
C ALA A 208 3.39 -9.47 23.61
N ILE A 209 2.46 -10.01 22.82
CA ILE A 209 1.79 -11.30 23.12
C ILE A 209 2.74 -12.49 22.92
N HIS A 210 3.59 -12.46 21.89
CA HIS A 210 4.55 -13.56 21.66
C HIS A 210 5.73 -13.53 22.62
N GLY A 211 6.15 -12.35 23.08
CA GLY A 211 7.39 -12.17 23.82
C GLY A 211 8.61 -12.46 22.95
N ALA A 212 9.67 -13.01 23.55
CA ALA A 212 10.95 -13.18 22.88
C ALA A 212 10.88 -14.03 21.59
N ILE A 213 10.03 -15.08 21.56
CA ILE A 213 9.92 -15.99 20.40
C ILE A 213 9.49 -15.24 19.13
N GLY A 214 8.72 -14.15 19.27
CA GLY A 214 8.24 -13.35 18.14
C GLY A 214 9.35 -12.70 17.32
N PHE A 215 10.55 -12.52 17.89
CA PHE A 215 11.73 -11.95 17.24
C PHE A 215 12.69 -12.99 16.66
N THR A 216 12.49 -14.26 16.99
CA THR A 216 13.41 -15.35 16.63
C THR A 216 13.18 -15.83 15.20
N ARG A 217 14.09 -16.65 14.66
CA ARG A 217 13.93 -17.24 13.31
C ARG A 217 13.00 -18.44 13.30
N GLU A 218 12.75 -19.01 14.48
CA GLU A 218 11.94 -20.18 14.75
C GLU A 218 10.45 -19.88 14.63
N PHE A 219 10.06 -18.60 14.63
CA PHE A 219 8.69 -18.17 14.48
C PHE A 219 8.55 -17.08 13.42
N ASP A 220 7.77 -17.35 12.38
CA ASP A 220 7.68 -16.52 11.18
C ASP A 220 7.03 -15.14 11.40
N LEU A 221 6.57 -14.80 12.60
CA LEU A 221 5.97 -13.49 12.91
C LEU A 221 6.87 -12.34 12.46
N GLN A 222 8.18 -12.42 12.74
CA GLN A 222 9.13 -11.36 12.38
C GLN A 222 9.20 -11.11 10.87
N LEU A 223 8.93 -12.11 10.03
CA LEU A 223 8.91 -11.93 8.58
C LEU A 223 7.80 -10.95 8.17
N PHE A 224 6.62 -11.07 8.78
CA PHE A 224 5.49 -10.19 8.50
C PHE A 224 5.68 -8.81 9.13
N THR A 225 6.08 -8.73 10.40
CA THR A 225 6.19 -7.43 11.09
C THR A 225 7.32 -6.57 10.53
N ARG A 226 8.45 -7.17 10.13
CA ARG A 226 9.53 -6.41 9.47
C ARG A 226 9.07 -5.86 8.11
N ARG A 227 8.30 -6.66 7.34
CA ARG A 227 7.71 -6.21 6.07
C ARG A 227 6.71 -5.08 6.27
N LEU A 228 5.84 -5.17 7.28
CA LEU A 228 4.93 -4.10 7.65
C LEU A 228 5.66 -2.77 7.92
N HIS A 229 6.76 -2.79 8.68
CA HIS A 229 7.57 -1.60 8.92
C HIS A 229 8.23 -1.02 7.67
N ALA A 230 8.68 -1.87 6.74
CA ALA A 230 9.27 -1.44 5.48
C ALA A 230 8.21 -0.81 4.55
N TRP A 231 7.09 -1.49 4.34
CA TRP A 231 6.03 -1.02 3.44
C TRP A 231 5.30 0.21 3.96
N ARG A 232 5.24 0.41 5.29
CA ARG A 232 4.76 1.64 5.91
C ARG A 232 5.52 2.87 5.41
N GLN A 233 6.84 2.75 5.25
CA GLN A 233 7.74 3.83 4.83
C GLN A 233 7.85 3.96 3.30
N ALA A 234 7.47 2.92 2.56
CA ALA A 234 7.44 2.94 1.11
C ALA A 234 6.17 3.62 0.57
N ALA A 235 6.28 4.18 -0.64
CA ALA A 235 5.21 4.92 -1.32
C ALA A 235 4.58 6.03 -0.45
N GLY A 236 5.37 6.73 0.36
CA GLY A 236 4.91 7.83 1.21
C GLY A 236 4.37 7.39 2.58
N SER A 237 4.67 8.22 3.59
CA SER A 237 4.22 8.04 4.97
C SER A 237 2.72 8.34 5.12
N GLU A 238 2.13 7.84 6.21
CA GLU A 238 0.77 8.15 6.61
C GLU A 238 0.50 9.65 6.68
N SER A 239 1.43 10.46 7.20
CA SER A 239 1.27 11.93 7.26
C SER A 239 1.19 12.56 5.87
N ALA A 240 1.96 12.05 4.90
CA ALA A 240 1.88 12.52 3.51
C ALA A 240 0.52 12.18 2.90
N TRP A 241 -0.01 10.98 3.18
CA TRP A 241 -1.33 10.57 2.71
C TRP A 241 -2.48 11.30 3.41
N HIS A 242 -2.37 11.58 4.72
CA HIS A 242 -3.31 12.45 5.44
C HIS A 242 -3.38 13.84 4.85
N LYS A 243 -2.24 14.41 4.45
CA LYS A 243 -2.22 15.71 3.77
C LYS A 243 -2.99 15.66 2.45
N ILE A 244 -2.78 14.63 1.64
CA ILE A 244 -3.51 14.44 0.37
C ILE A 244 -5.02 14.31 0.62
N VAL A 245 -5.42 13.53 1.64
CA VAL A 245 -6.82 13.39 2.05
C VAL A 245 -7.41 14.74 2.46
N GLY A 246 -6.70 15.49 3.31
CA GLY A 246 -7.12 16.82 3.77
C GLY A 246 -7.26 17.82 2.62
N GLU A 247 -6.27 17.89 1.74
CA GLU A 247 -6.31 18.74 0.53
C GLU A 247 -7.49 18.37 -0.37
N SER A 248 -7.74 17.07 -0.60
CA SER A 248 -8.86 16.62 -1.41
C SER A 248 -10.23 16.96 -0.79
N LEU A 249 -10.35 16.97 0.54
CA LEU A 249 -11.59 17.36 1.23
C LEU A 249 -11.86 18.86 1.16
N LEU A 250 -10.79 19.68 1.14
CA LEU A 250 -10.85 21.13 1.18
C LEU A 250 -10.81 21.79 -0.23
N ALA A 251 -10.41 21.05 -1.27
CA ALA A 251 -10.29 21.55 -2.64
C ALA A 251 -11.59 22.04 -3.34
N PRO A 252 -12.80 21.47 -3.10
CA PRO A 252 -14.01 21.91 -3.79
C PRO A 252 -14.42 23.34 -3.41
N PRO A 253 -14.64 24.25 -4.39
CA PRO A 253 -15.14 25.60 -4.09
C PRO A 253 -16.53 25.55 -3.46
N GLY A 254 -16.72 26.25 -2.35
CA GLY A 254 -18.01 26.35 -1.65
C GLY A 254 -18.21 25.38 -0.47
N LYS A 255 -17.20 24.58 -0.10
CA LYS A 255 -17.19 23.91 1.21
C LYS A 255 -16.71 24.86 2.31
N PRO A 256 -17.22 24.67 3.54
CA PRO A 256 -17.01 25.65 4.59
C PRO A 256 -15.57 25.50 5.12
N LEU A 257 -15.04 26.51 5.81
CA LEU A 257 -13.62 26.60 6.20
C LEU A 257 -13.18 25.34 6.98
N SER A 258 -11.88 25.10 7.17
CA SER A 258 -11.40 23.98 8.00
C SER A 258 -12.12 23.88 9.37
N LEU A 259 -12.48 25.04 9.93
CA LEU A 259 -13.29 25.18 11.14
C LEU A 259 -14.70 24.59 11.01
N ASP A 260 -15.35 24.74 9.87
CA ASP A 260 -16.70 24.26 9.64
C ASP A 260 -16.73 22.76 9.33
N PHE A 261 -15.68 22.21 8.71
CA PHE A 261 -15.47 20.76 8.69
C PHE A 261 -15.32 20.20 10.10
N ILE A 262 -14.49 20.83 10.94
CA ILE A 262 -14.32 20.41 12.34
C ILE A 262 -15.66 20.47 13.06
N ARG A 263 -16.42 21.57 12.93
CA ARG A 263 -17.75 21.69 13.53
C ARG A 263 -18.69 20.59 13.05
N ALA A 264 -18.82 20.34 11.76
CA ALA A 264 -19.70 19.29 11.25
C ALA A 264 -19.27 17.87 11.68
N ALA A 265 -17.97 17.62 11.83
CA ALA A 265 -17.44 16.31 12.22
C ALA A 265 -17.43 16.07 13.74
N THR A 266 -17.41 17.14 14.55
CA THR A 266 -17.26 17.04 16.02
C THR A 266 -18.48 17.49 16.80
N ASP A 267 -19.42 18.21 16.18
CA ASP A 267 -20.66 18.63 16.80
C ASP A 267 -21.77 17.60 16.53
N PRO A 268 -22.17 16.77 17.51
CA PRO A 268 -23.21 15.77 17.33
C PRO A 268 -24.62 16.37 17.12
N LEU A 269 -24.75 17.70 17.19
CA LEU A 269 -26.00 18.44 17.01
C LEU A 269 -26.02 19.30 15.74
N ALA A 270 -25.01 19.22 14.88
CA ALA A 270 -25.07 19.83 13.55
C ALA A 270 -26.20 19.14 12.73
N PRO A 271 -27.11 19.91 12.09
CA PRO A 271 -28.30 19.38 11.42
C PRO A 271 -27.99 18.47 10.22
#